data_AF-A0A1G0CC73-F1
#
_entry.id   AF-A0A1G0CC73-F1
#
_cell.length_a   1.000
_cell.length_b   1.000
_cell.length_c   1.000
_cell.angle_alpha   90.00
_cell.angle_beta   90.00
_cell.angle_gamma   90.00
#
_symmetry.space_group_name_H-M   'P 1'
#
loop_
_entity.id
_entity.type
_entity.pdbx_description
1 polymer ?
#
loop_
_entity_poly.entity_id
_entity_poly.type
_entity_poly.pdbx_seq_one_letter_code
_entity_poly.pdbx_strand_id
1 'polypeptide(L)'
;MIKYVLIGFLFLTFTTSAQEKWGISLSLSNQGQVDQVLNGFYYPAHETAYQDDATEGKLLNLKYNLTTSYALKPNLQCRLRIGFGQRNNESVQDYKPSYWEFNDEQRLLEIAPSIALTEQLGKLTLTGGVELPFYIISEFKQTLYYAEFSDDVMTQYSLYRLSMDGGLIYGVNGFANIRYQLNKRFSFFTELNTGIMRSQLGDKFRSYGTVYPTGGTPTDATPVEFDKVQSKIYFSAIQAQLGLTVHF
;
A
#
# COMPACT_ATOMS: atom_id res chain seq x y z
N MET A 1 35.83 4.74 32.86
CA MET A 1 35.20 5.73 31.95
C MET A 1 34.14 4.99 31.15
N ILE A 2 32.90 4.95 31.65
CA ILE A 2 31.76 4.29 30.99
C ILE A 2 30.64 5.34 30.97
N LYS A 3 30.28 5.78 29.77
CA LYS A 3 29.23 6.78 29.54
C LYS A 3 27.87 6.08 29.65
N TYR A 4 27.09 6.43 30.67
CA TYR A 4 25.69 6.08 30.76
C TYR A 4 24.90 6.87 29.71
N VAL A 5 24.27 6.16 28.77
CA VAL A 5 23.25 6.71 27.88
C VAL A 5 21.94 6.70 28.65
N LEU A 6 21.54 7.86 29.13
CA LEU A 6 20.29 8.07 29.86
C LEU A 6 19.18 8.26 28.82
N ILE A 7 18.41 7.21 28.52
CA ILE A 7 17.14 7.32 27.78
C ILE A 7 16.11 7.78 28.80
N GLY A 8 15.99 9.10 28.94
CA GLY A 8 14.99 9.73 29.80
C GLY A 8 13.60 9.67 29.16
N PHE A 9 12.81 8.66 29.50
CA PHE A 9 11.35 8.73 29.43
C PHE A 9 10.88 9.72 30.52
N LEU A 10 10.88 11.01 30.18
CA LEU A 10 10.35 12.06 31.04
C LEU A 10 8.82 12.07 30.91
N PHE A 11 8.17 11.34 31.82
CA PHE A 11 6.78 11.55 32.19
C PHE A 11 6.63 12.99 32.73
N LEU A 12 6.04 13.90 31.96
CA LEU A 12 5.68 15.23 32.44
C LEU A 12 4.15 15.39 32.44
N THR A 13 3.63 15.47 33.68
CA THR A 13 2.45 16.21 34.15
C THR A 13 1.24 16.37 33.21
N PHE A 14 0.18 15.61 33.53
CA PHE A 14 -1.14 15.72 32.91
C PHE A 14 -1.91 16.93 33.43
N THR A 15 -2.11 17.94 32.60
CA THR A 15 -3.16 18.95 32.79
C THR A 15 -4.41 18.51 32.02
N THR A 16 -5.52 18.33 32.74
CA THR A 16 -6.80 17.87 32.18
C THR A 16 -7.52 19.03 31.49
N SER A 17 -7.36 19.16 30.17
CA SER A 17 -8.28 19.89 29.30
C SER A 17 -9.50 19.02 28.98
N ALA A 18 -10.66 19.66 28.77
CA ALA A 18 -11.91 18.99 28.42
C ALA A 18 -11.72 18.09 27.19
N GLN A 19 -11.96 16.80 27.38
CA GLN A 19 -11.61 15.74 26.45
C GLN A 19 -12.71 15.56 25.38
N GLU A 20 -12.35 15.71 24.12
CA GLU A 20 -13.14 15.21 22.98
C GLU A 20 -13.20 13.68 23.11
N LYS A 21 -14.37 13.14 23.46
CA LYS A 21 -14.52 11.70 23.76
C LYS A 21 -14.42 10.85 22.51
N TRP A 22 -14.88 11.39 21.38
CA TRP A 22 -14.94 10.66 20.13
C TRP A 22 -14.49 11.53 18.94
N GLY A 23 -13.76 10.92 18.02
CA GLY A 23 -13.29 11.55 16.80
C GLY A 23 -13.42 10.64 15.59
N ILE A 24 -13.76 11.22 14.45
CA ILE A 24 -13.75 10.57 13.14
C ILE A 24 -12.80 11.33 12.23
N SER A 25 -11.83 10.63 11.66
CA SER A 25 -10.81 11.17 10.78
C SER A 25 -10.92 10.58 9.38
N LEU A 26 -10.80 11.44 8.37
CA LEU A 26 -10.64 11.06 6.97
C LEU A 26 -9.26 11.51 6.50
N SER A 27 -8.52 10.62 5.84
CA SER A 27 -7.17 10.93 5.35
C SER A 27 -6.81 10.21 4.07
N LEU A 28 -5.82 10.78 3.39
CA LEU A 28 -5.12 10.17 2.26
C LEU A 28 -3.72 9.78 2.72
N SER A 29 -3.24 8.66 2.20
CA SER A 29 -1.91 8.14 2.47
C SER A 29 -1.31 7.49 1.24
N ASN A 30 0.01 7.37 1.22
CA ASN A 30 0.66 6.41 0.33
C ASN A 30 0.39 4.97 0.79
N GLN A 31 0.76 3.98 -0.02
CA GLN A 31 0.63 2.56 0.31
C GLN A 31 1.91 1.97 0.93
N GLY A 32 2.73 2.81 1.56
CA GLY A 32 4.14 2.51 1.88
C GLY A 32 4.37 1.16 2.56
N GLN A 33 3.48 0.74 3.47
CA GLN A 33 3.69 -0.48 4.25
C GLN A 33 3.65 -1.78 3.46
N VAL A 34 3.03 -1.77 2.29
CA VAL A 34 2.81 -2.97 1.47
C VAL A 34 3.36 -2.83 0.07
N ASP A 35 3.47 -1.60 -0.45
CA ASP A 35 3.77 -1.37 -1.86
C ASP A 35 5.08 -2.00 -2.34
N GLN A 36 6.17 -1.90 -1.57
CA GLN A 36 7.45 -2.52 -1.96
C GLN A 36 7.39 -4.05 -2.02
N VAL A 37 6.68 -4.69 -1.08
CA VAL A 37 6.56 -6.15 -1.04
C VAL A 37 5.63 -6.64 -2.14
N LEU A 38 4.53 -5.93 -2.39
CA LEU A 38 3.63 -6.25 -3.50
C LEU A 38 4.32 -6.06 -4.85
N ASN A 39 5.04 -4.95 -5.06
CA ASN A 39 5.88 -4.77 -6.25
C ASN A 39 6.89 -5.91 -6.38
N GLY A 40 7.66 -6.21 -5.34
CA GLY A 40 8.67 -7.26 -5.41
C GLY A 40 8.12 -8.68 -5.64
N PHE A 41 6.83 -8.93 -5.40
CA PHE A 41 6.21 -10.24 -5.61
C PHE A 41 5.46 -10.34 -6.93
N TYR A 42 4.62 -9.35 -7.25
CA TYR A 42 3.76 -9.35 -8.43
C TYR A 42 4.49 -8.83 -9.69
N TYR A 43 5.44 -7.88 -9.55
CA TYR A 43 6.18 -7.33 -10.69
C TYR A 43 7.10 -8.37 -11.37
N PRO A 44 7.85 -9.24 -10.66
CA PRO A 44 8.64 -10.27 -11.34
C PRO A 44 7.81 -11.41 -11.97
N ALA A 45 6.48 -11.31 -12.02
CA ALA A 45 5.65 -12.22 -12.82
C ALA A 45 5.72 -11.90 -14.33
N HIS A 46 6.34 -10.78 -14.71
CA HIS A 46 6.53 -10.41 -16.10
C HIS A 46 7.71 -11.19 -16.71
N GLU A 47 7.44 -12.07 -17.67
CA GLU A 47 8.48 -12.81 -18.41
C GLU A 47 9.40 -11.88 -19.23
N THR A 48 9.03 -10.61 -19.41
CA THR A 48 9.72 -9.64 -20.29
C THR A 48 10.31 -8.41 -19.57
N ALA A 49 10.13 -8.25 -18.25
CA ALA A 49 10.50 -7.02 -17.51
C ALA A 49 12.02 -6.84 -17.22
N TYR A 50 12.88 -7.57 -17.93
CA TYR A 50 14.35 -7.51 -17.75
C TYR A 50 15.08 -6.76 -18.88
N GLN A 51 14.38 -5.95 -19.68
CA GLN A 51 15.02 -5.15 -20.72
C GLN A 51 15.32 -3.74 -20.19
N ASP A 52 16.59 -3.32 -20.31
CA ASP A 52 17.20 -2.15 -19.66
C ASP A 52 16.55 -0.78 -20.00
N ASP A 53 15.63 -0.72 -20.97
CA ASP A 53 15.04 0.51 -21.50
C ASP A 53 13.52 0.70 -21.18
N ALA A 54 12.96 -0.09 -20.27
CA ALA A 54 11.54 0.02 -19.90
C ALA A 54 11.24 1.33 -19.15
N THR A 55 10.21 2.07 -19.59
CA THR A 55 9.75 3.28 -18.88
C THR A 55 8.60 2.89 -17.94
N GLU A 56 8.86 2.89 -16.62
CA GLU A 56 7.85 2.58 -15.61
C GLU A 56 6.93 3.80 -15.38
N GLY A 57 5.70 3.74 -15.88
CA GLY A 57 4.66 4.73 -15.66
C GLY A 57 3.89 4.45 -14.37
N LYS A 58 4.40 4.86 -13.21
CA LYS A 58 3.64 4.71 -11.96
C LYS A 58 2.46 5.68 -11.92
N LEU A 59 1.23 5.14 -12.02
CA LEU A 59 0.04 5.90 -11.65
C LEU A 59 0.03 6.13 -10.13
N LEU A 60 -0.58 7.24 -9.70
CA LEU A 60 -0.59 7.64 -8.30
C LEU A 60 -1.40 6.64 -7.43
N ASN A 61 -0.69 5.77 -6.72
CA ASN A 61 -1.29 4.78 -5.83
C ASN A 61 -1.63 5.39 -4.45
N LEU A 62 -2.84 5.94 -4.33
CA LEU A 62 -3.36 6.47 -3.07
C LEU A 62 -4.09 5.39 -2.24
N LYS A 63 -4.10 5.59 -0.93
CA LYS A 63 -4.95 4.87 0.02
C LYS A 63 -5.78 5.88 0.82
N TYR A 64 -7.08 5.60 0.90
CA TYR A 64 -8.06 6.37 1.66
C TYR A 64 -8.27 5.71 3.01
N ASN A 65 -8.19 6.48 4.09
CA ASN A 65 -8.37 5.94 5.44
C ASN A 65 -9.48 6.65 6.20
N LEU A 66 -10.33 5.85 6.83
CA LEU A 66 -11.27 6.25 7.85
C LEU A 66 -10.73 5.79 9.20
N THR A 67 -10.52 6.71 10.13
CA THR A 67 -10.13 6.36 11.50
C THR A 67 -11.17 6.84 12.48
N THR A 68 -11.59 5.98 13.40
CA THR A 68 -12.32 6.39 14.59
C THR A 68 -11.40 6.34 15.80
N SER A 69 -11.49 7.33 16.68
CA SER A 69 -10.75 7.38 17.94
C SER A 69 -11.71 7.58 19.10
N TYR A 70 -11.51 6.82 20.18
CA TYR A 70 -12.26 6.95 21.42
C TYR A 70 -11.31 7.11 22.60
N ALA A 71 -11.58 8.11 23.41
CA ALA A 71 -10.77 8.49 24.54
C ALA A 71 -11.16 7.67 25.79
N LEU A 72 -10.27 6.81 26.28
CA LEU A 72 -10.48 5.98 27.46
C LEU A 72 -10.12 6.70 28.77
N LYS A 73 -9.05 7.49 28.73
CA LYS A 73 -8.54 8.35 29.82
C LYS A 73 -7.98 9.62 29.19
N PRO A 74 -7.72 10.72 29.94
CA PRO A 74 -7.23 11.98 29.38
C PRO A 74 -6.05 11.86 28.40
N ASN A 75 -5.18 10.88 28.63
CA ASN A 75 -3.97 10.63 27.87
C ASN A 75 -3.96 9.27 27.14
N LEU A 76 -5.07 8.53 27.11
CA LEU A 76 -5.15 7.19 26.54
C LEU A 76 -6.35 7.08 25.62
N GLN A 77 -6.13 6.61 24.39
CA GLN A 77 -7.18 6.40 23.41
C GLN A 77 -7.05 5.05 22.70
N CYS A 78 -8.19 4.49 22.34
CA CYS A 78 -8.27 3.40 21.37
C CYS A 78 -8.67 3.96 20.02
N ARG A 79 -8.18 3.34 18.95
CA ARG A 79 -8.55 3.72 17.58
C ARG A 79 -8.77 2.48 16.73
N LEU A 80 -9.54 2.68 15.66
CA LEU A 80 -9.67 1.71 14.59
C LEU A 80 -9.53 2.48 13.27
N ARG A 81 -8.55 2.08 12.47
CA ARG A 81 -8.39 2.55 11.09
C ARG A 81 -8.89 1.48 10.12
N ILE A 82 -9.67 1.92 9.14
CA ILE A 82 -10.04 1.14 7.95
C ILE A 82 -9.48 1.87 6.74
N GLY A 83 -8.65 1.19 5.96
CA GLY A 83 -7.99 1.76 4.78
C GLY A 83 -8.41 1.04 3.51
N PHE A 84 -8.65 1.76 2.42
CA PHE A 84 -8.87 1.18 1.09
C PHE A 84 -7.89 1.78 0.10
N GLY A 85 -7.17 0.93 -0.62
CA GLY A 85 -6.21 1.35 -1.64
C GLY A 85 -6.43 0.57 -2.93
N GLN A 86 -6.06 1.21 -4.03
CA GLN A 86 -5.97 0.58 -5.34
C GLN A 86 -4.60 0.86 -5.93
N ARG A 87 -4.00 -0.18 -6.49
CA ARG A 87 -2.72 -0.16 -7.20
C ARG A 87 -3.05 -0.30 -8.66
N ASN A 88 -2.74 0.73 -9.42
CA ASN A 88 -2.77 0.68 -10.87
C ASN A 88 -1.36 0.99 -11.35
N ASN A 89 -0.75 0.10 -12.10
CA ASN A 89 0.56 0.34 -12.69
C ASN A 89 0.43 0.21 -14.19
N GLU A 90 1.07 1.12 -14.90
CA GLU A 90 1.20 1.07 -16.35
C GLU A 90 2.68 1.04 -16.68
N SER A 91 3.08 0.23 -17.64
CA SER A 91 4.46 0.22 -18.11
C SER A 91 4.48 -0.06 -19.57
N VAL A 92 5.33 0.69 -20.27
CA VAL A 92 5.49 0.58 -21.71
C VAL A 92 6.98 0.47 -21.99
N GLN A 93 7.31 -0.45 -22.89
CA GLN A 93 8.58 -0.44 -23.57
C GLN A 93 8.32 -0.30 -25.07
N ASP A 94 8.87 0.76 -25.63
CA ASP A 94 8.84 1.04 -27.06
C ASP A 94 10.26 0.86 -27.62
N TYR A 95 10.67 -0.40 -27.83
CA TYR A 95 12.01 -0.74 -28.31
C TYR A 95 11.97 -1.74 -29.46
N LYS A 96 12.56 -1.43 -30.62
CA LYS A 96 12.63 -2.40 -31.73
C LYS A 96 13.64 -3.52 -31.41
N PRO A 97 13.28 -4.79 -31.60
CA PRO A 97 12.21 -5.30 -32.46
C PRO A 97 10.88 -5.65 -31.76
N SER A 98 10.64 -5.24 -30.50
CA SER A 98 9.46 -5.64 -29.74
C SER A 98 8.85 -4.52 -28.89
N TYR A 99 7.57 -4.27 -29.08
CA TYR A 99 6.79 -3.38 -28.21
C TYR A 99 6.05 -4.20 -27.16
N TRP A 100 5.97 -3.68 -25.93
CA TRP A 100 4.97 -4.16 -24.98
C TRP A 100 4.43 -3.05 -24.11
N GLU A 101 3.18 -3.26 -23.70
CA GLU A 101 2.47 -2.44 -22.73
C GLU A 101 1.75 -3.36 -21.77
N PHE A 102 1.82 -3.07 -20.47
CA PHE A 102 0.95 -3.73 -19.53
C PHE A 102 0.24 -2.76 -18.59
N ASN A 103 -0.95 -3.17 -18.17
CA ASN A 103 -1.73 -2.51 -17.15
C ASN A 103 -2.10 -3.52 -16.07
N ASP A 104 -1.70 -3.21 -14.85
CA ASP A 104 -1.90 -4.03 -13.67
C ASP A 104 -2.88 -3.36 -12.71
N GLU A 105 -3.85 -4.12 -12.21
CA GLU A 105 -4.78 -3.69 -11.16
C GLU A 105 -4.70 -4.62 -9.95
N GLN A 106 -4.66 -4.03 -8.76
CA GLN A 106 -4.82 -4.75 -7.50
C GLN A 106 -5.46 -3.85 -6.43
N ARG A 107 -6.34 -4.41 -5.61
CA ARG A 107 -7.02 -3.68 -4.52
C ARG A 107 -6.55 -4.20 -3.17
N LEU A 108 -6.58 -3.33 -2.18
CA LEU A 108 -6.25 -3.68 -0.80
C LEU A 108 -7.23 -3.06 0.18
N LEU A 109 -7.53 -3.82 1.23
CA LEU A 109 -8.28 -3.39 2.39
C LEU A 109 -7.41 -3.54 3.64
N GLU A 110 -7.34 -2.52 4.48
CA GLU A 110 -6.65 -2.51 5.75
C GLU A 110 -7.66 -2.41 6.89
N ILE A 111 -7.44 -3.19 7.94
CA ILE A 111 -8.10 -3.05 9.24
C ILE A 111 -7.00 -2.96 10.30
N ALA A 112 -6.97 -1.86 11.06
CA ALA A 112 -5.87 -1.53 11.95
C ALA A 112 -6.40 -1.01 13.29
N PRO A 113 -6.70 -1.91 14.26
CA PRO A 113 -6.94 -1.51 15.64
C PRO A 113 -5.63 -0.99 16.28
N SER A 114 -5.76 0.00 17.15
CA SER A 114 -4.61 0.58 17.85
C SER A 114 -4.95 1.16 19.22
N ILE A 115 -3.90 1.29 20.04
CA ILE A 115 -3.93 1.98 21.33
C ILE A 115 -2.85 3.05 21.34
N ALA A 116 -3.18 4.23 21.87
CA ALA A 116 -2.31 5.39 21.81
C ALA A 116 -2.29 6.16 23.12
N LEU A 117 -1.13 6.76 23.39
CA LEU A 117 -1.01 7.84 24.34
C LEU A 117 -1.11 9.18 23.61
N THR A 118 -1.79 10.12 24.25
CA THR A 118 -2.06 11.45 23.70
C THR A 118 -1.63 12.53 24.69
N GLU A 119 -1.00 13.57 24.17
CA GLU A 119 -0.61 14.76 24.94
C GLU A 119 -1.05 16.03 24.19
N GLN A 120 -1.75 16.91 24.90
CA GLN A 120 -2.25 18.16 24.34
C GLN A 120 -1.38 19.34 24.78
N LEU A 121 -0.83 20.06 23.80
CA LEU A 121 -0.01 21.26 23.96
C LEU A 121 -0.73 22.44 23.32
N GLY A 122 -1.70 23.01 24.05
CA GLY A 122 -2.56 24.07 23.55
C GLY A 122 -3.43 23.60 22.38
N LYS A 123 -3.19 24.14 21.18
CA LYS A 123 -3.88 23.73 19.94
C LYS A 123 -3.25 22.52 19.26
N LEU A 124 -2.05 22.12 19.67
CA LEU A 124 -1.39 20.93 19.13
C LEU A 124 -1.72 19.73 20.00
N THR A 125 -1.86 18.58 19.38
CA THR A 125 -2.02 17.29 20.05
C THR A 125 -1.05 16.32 19.43
N LEU A 126 -0.19 15.74 20.26
CA LEU A 126 0.75 14.70 19.89
C LEU A 126 0.14 13.37 20.31
N THR A 127 0.20 12.38 19.44
CA THR A 127 -0.30 11.04 19.73
C THR A 127 0.70 10.02 19.23
N GLY A 128 1.10 9.10 20.09
CA GLY A 128 1.99 8.00 19.75
C GLY A 128 1.43 6.68 20.25
N GLY A 129 1.61 5.60 19.50
CA GLY A 129 1.03 4.32 19.90
C GLY A 129 1.46 3.14 19.06
N VAL A 130 0.79 2.02 19.35
CA VAL A 130 0.99 0.74 18.66
C VAL A 130 -0.29 0.38 17.92
N GLU A 131 -0.13 -0.15 16.72
CA GLU A 131 -1.19 -0.52 15.80
C GLU A 131 -0.94 -1.92 15.24
N LEU A 132 -2.01 -2.69 15.06
CA LEU A 132 -1.97 -4.04 14.52
C LEU A 132 -2.62 -4.07 13.14
N PRO A 133 -1.91 -3.65 12.07
CA PRO A 133 -2.46 -3.66 10.73
C PRO A 133 -2.73 -5.10 10.25
N PHE A 134 -3.88 -5.28 9.60
CA PHE A 134 -4.25 -6.47 8.85
C PHE A 134 -4.72 -6.05 7.46
N TYR A 135 -4.01 -6.49 6.43
CA TYR A 135 -4.29 -6.21 5.04
C TYR A 135 -4.83 -7.45 4.34
N ILE A 136 -5.92 -7.27 3.61
CA ILE A 136 -6.47 -8.23 2.66
C ILE A 136 -6.13 -7.71 1.27
N ILE A 137 -5.36 -8.49 0.52
CA ILE A 137 -4.91 -8.18 -0.83
C ILE A 137 -5.79 -8.95 -1.81
N SER A 138 -6.38 -8.25 -2.78
CA SER A 138 -7.19 -8.89 -3.81
C SER A 138 -6.32 -9.65 -4.82
N GLU A 139 -6.98 -10.43 -5.68
CA GLU A 139 -6.37 -10.92 -6.91
C GLU A 139 -5.69 -9.77 -7.65
N PHE A 140 -4.47 -10.04 -8.11
CA PHE A 140 -3.71 -9.23 -9.05
C PHE A 140 -4.16 -9.58 -10.46
N LYS A 141 -4.46 -8.57 -11.27
CA LYS A 141 -4.84 -8.74 -12.67
C LYS A 141 -3.96 -7.91 -13.55
N GLN A 142 -3.54 -8.47 -14.66
CA GLN A 142 -2.74 -7.77 -15.65
C GLN A 142 -3.27 -8.05 -17.05
N THR A 143 -3.27 -7.01 -17.88
CA THR A 143 -3.42 -7.14 -19.33
C THR A 143 -2.09 -6.76 -19.97
N LEU A 144 -1.51 -7.67 -20.75
CA LEU A 144 -0.26 -7.45 -21.47
C LEU A 144 -0.54 -7.44 -22.97
N TYR A 145 -0.12 -6.36 -23.61
CA TYR A 145 -0.04 -6.20 -25.04
C TYR A 145 1.42 -6.42 -25.46
N TYR A 146 1.62 -7.24 -26.48
CA TYR A 146 2.94 -7.53 -27.02
C TYR A 146 2.88 -7.48 -28.55
N ALA A 147 3.84 -6.82 -29.18
CA ALA A 147 3.97 -6.77 -30.62
C ALA A 147 5.42 -6.96 -31.05
N GLU A 148 5.63 -7.72 -32.12
CA GLU A 148 6.93 -7.93 -32.74
C GLU A 148 6.99 -7.21 -34.09
N PHE A 149 8.17 -6.72 -34.43
CA PHE A 149 8.44 -5.98 -35.66
C PHE A 149 9.64 -6.58 -36.40
N SER A 150 9.51 -6.66 -37.71
CA SER A 150 10.61 -6.91 -38.65
C SER A 150 10.59 -5.81 -39.70
N ASP A 151 11.70 -5.10 -39.91
CA ASP A 151 11.82 -4.00 -40.88
C ASP A 151 10.67 -2.97 -40.79
N ASP A 152 10.32 -2.56 -39.57
CA ASP A 152 9.25 -1.60 -39.25
C ASP A 152 7.83 -2.06 -39.59
N VAL A 153 7.66 -3.33 -39.94
CA VAL A 153 6.36 -3.98 -40.15
C VAL A 153 6.06 -4.87 -38.96
N MET A 154 4.87 -4.71 -38.37
CA MET A 154 4.38 -5.60 -37.31
C MET A 154 4.18 -7.01 -37.88
N THR A 155 4.89 -7.99 -37.33
CA THR A 155 4.84 -9.41 -37.74
C THR A 155 3.89 -10.22 -36.87
N GLN A 156 3.74 -9.81 -35.61
CA GLN A 156 2.91 -10.49 -34.63
C GLN A 156 2.35 -9.48 -33.63
N TYR A 157 1.12 -9.71 -33.21
CA TYR A 157 0.50 -9.05 -32.07
C TYR A 157 -0.06 -10.10 -31.11
N SER A 158 0.03 -9.88 -29.81
CA SER A 158 -0.49 -10.79 -28.79
C SER A 158 -1.14 -10.03 -27.65
N LEU A 159 -2.22 -10.59 -27.14
CA LEU A 159 -2.92 -10.10 -25.95
C LEU A 159 -2.94 -11.20 -24.89
N TYR A 160 -2.31 -10.95 -23.76
CA TYR A 160 -2.30 -11.85 -22.61
C TYR A 160 -3.07 -11.24 -21.44
N ARG A 161 -3.76 -12.10 -20.70
CA ARG A 161 -4.37 -11.80 -19.42
C ARG A 161 -3.73 -12.68 -18.38
N LEU A 162 -3.15 -12.03 -17.38
CA LEU A 162 -2.49 -12.69 -16.27
C LEU A 162 -3.33 -12.43 -15.02
N SER A 163 -3.52 -13.46 -14.21
CA SER A 163 -4.05 -13.30 -12.86
C SER A 163 -3.21 -14.06 -11.85
N MET A 164 -3.10 -13.50 -10.65
CA MET A 164 -2.44 -14.14 -9.54
C MET A 164 -3.22 -13.88 -8.27
N ASP A 165 -3.42 -14.94 -7.50
CA ASP A 165 -4.20 -14.84 -6.27
C ASP A 165 -3.54 -13.84 -5.29
N GLY A 166 -4.40 -13.20 -4.50
CA GLY A 166 -4.02 -12.18 -3.54
C GLY A 166 -3.34 -12.75 -2.30
N GLY A 167 -3.69 -12.23 -1.14
CA GLY A 167 -3.14 -12.76 0.11
C GLY A 167 -3.40 -11.86 1.31
N LEU A 168 -2.63 -12.12 2.36
CA LEU A 168 -2.73 -11.43 3.64
C LEU A 168 -1.38 -10.83 4.04
N ILE A 169 -1.43 -9.64 4.62
CA ILE A 169 -0.26 -9.02 5.25
C ILE A 169 -0.67 -8.52 6.63
N TYR A 170 0.05 -8.88 7.67
CA TYR A 170 -0.26 -8.48 9.04
C TYR A 170 0.99 -8.19 9.84
N GLY A 171 0.88 -7.41 10.91
CA GLY A 171 2.06 -7.07 11.70
C GLY A 171 1.79 -6.18 12.89
N VAL A 172 2.86 -5.52 13.34
CA VAL A 172 2.85 -4.58 14.45
C VAL A 172 3.56 -3.31 13.99
N ASN A 173 2.85 -2.19 14.05
CA ASN A 173 3.35 -0.87 13.72
C ASN A 173 3.45 0.01 14.96
N GLY A 174 4.47 0.87 14.98
CA GLY A 174 4.41 2.12 15.72
C GLY A 174 3.80 3.20 14.84
N PHE A 175 3.08 4.14 15.44
CA PHE A 175 2.66 5.36 14.76
C PHE A 175 2.90 6.61 15.60
N ALA A 176 3.09 7.72 14.90
CA ALA A 176 3.17 9.06 15.48
C ALA A 176 2.26 10.00 14.69
N ASN A 177 1.37 10.69 15.39
CA ASN A 177 0.36 11.59 14.85
C ASN A 177 0.52 12.97 15.48
N ILE A 178 0.49 13.99 14.65
CA ILE A 178 0.46 15.39 15.05
C ILE A 178 -0.84 15.97 14.53
N ARG A 179 -1.64 16.52 15.45
CA ARG A 179 -2.94 17.12 15.17
C ARG A 179 -2.94 18.58 15.59
N TYR A 180 -3.45 19.45 14.72
CA TYR A 180 -3.65 20.86 14.98
C TYR A 180 -5.14 21.20 15.01
N GLN A 181 -5.60 21.72 16.14
CA GLN A 181 -6.98 22.10 16.36
C GLN A 181 -7.31 23.42 15.65
N LEU A 182 -8.15 23.35 14.61
CA LEU A 182 -8.60 24.53 13.87
C LEU A 182 -9.66 25.29 14.68
N ASN A 183 -10.62 24.55 15.24
CA ASN A 183 -11.69 25.06 16.11
C ASN A 183 -12.19 23.92 17.02
N LYS A 184 -13.27 24.12 17.79
CA LYS A 184 -13.78 23.10 18.73
C LYS A 184 -14.26 21.78 18.10
N ARG A 185 -14.41 21.70 16.78
CA ARG A 185 -14.97 20.53 16.08
C ARG A 185 -14.04 19.95 15.03
N PHE A 186 -13.11 20.73 14.52
CA PHE A 186 -12.28 20.34 13.39
C PHE A 186 -10.80 20.46 13.72
N SER A 187 -10.04 19.46 13.30
CA SER A 187 -8.59 19.50 13.33
C SER A 187 -8.00 18.95 12.05
N PHE A 188 -6.82 19.45 11.72
CA PHE A 188 -5.96 18.88 10.68
C PHE A 188 -4.95 17.95 11.35
N PHE A 189 -4.57 16.86 10.69
CA PHE A 189 -3.53 15.99 11.22
C PHE A 189 -2.61 15.44 10.13
N THR A 190 -1.42 15.08 10.56
CA THR A 190 -0.52 14.19 9.83
C THR A 190 -0.13 13.03 10.72
N GLU A 191 0.12 11.87 10.12
CA GLU A 191 0.59 10.71 10.85
C GLU A 191 1.56 9.88 10.01
N LEU A 192 2.50 9.25 10.71
CA LEU A 192 3.48 8.34 10.15
C LEU A 192 3.33 6.98 10.83
N ASN A 193 3.35 5.89 10.04
CA ASN A 193 3.21 4.52 10.54
C ASN A 193 4.28 3.63 9.90
N THR A 194 5.01 2.86 10.71
CA THR A 194 6.00 1.87 10.25
C THR A 194 6.19 0.78 11.31
N GLY A 195 6.71 -0.38 10.93
CA GLY A 195 6.86 -1.50 11.83
C GLY A 195 7.35 -2.76 11.16
N ILE A 196 7.05 -3.90 11.78
CA ILE A 196 7.41 -5.23 11.30
C ILE A 196 6.15 -5.91 10.81
N MET A 197 6.19 -6.39 9.58
CA MET A 197 5.07 -7.01 8.88
C MET A 197 5.46 -8.41 8.44
N ARG A 198 4.47 -9.28 8.31
CA ARG A 198 4.56 -10.59 7.67
C ARG A 198 3.59 -10.64 6.50
N SER A 199 4.08 -11.02 5.33
CA SER A 199 3.28 -11.30 4.15
C SER A 199 3.07 -12.80 3.96
N GLN A 200 1.90 -13.14 3.42
CA GLN A 200 1.51 -14.45 2.90
C GLN A 200 0.74 -14.17 1.61
N LEU A 201 1.42 -14.26 0.47
CA LEU A 201 0.93 -13.81 -0.83
C LEU A 201 0.94 -14.93 -1.86
N GLY A 202 0.03 -14.83 -2.81
CA GLY A 202 -0.09 -15.75 -3.93
C GLY A 202 -0.78 -17.06 -3.57
N ASP A 203 -0.99 -17.85 -4.60
CA ASP A 203 -1.41 -19.25 -4.57
C ASP A 203 -1.15 -19.77 -5.98
N LYS A 204 -2.06 -19.45 -6.92
CA LYS A 204 -1.92 -19.79 -8.32
C LYS A 204 -1.66 -18.56 -9.19
N PHE A 205 -0.73 -18.71 -10.12
CA PHE A 205 -0.56 -17.85 -11.27
C PHE A 205 -1.27 -18.46 -12.48
N ARG A 206 -1.94 -17.63 -13.27
CA ARG A 206 -2.67 -18.05 -14.48
C ARG A 206 -2.39 -17.04 -15.59
N SER A 207 -1.99 -17.53 -16.75
CA SER A 207 -1.82 -16.74 -17.97
C SER A 207 -2.55 -17.40 -19.13
N TYR A 208 -3.28 -16.61 -19.89
CA TYR A 208 -3.98 -17.02 -21.10
C TYR A 208 -3.96 -15.87 -22.09
N GLY A 209 -3.94 -16.17 -23.37
CA GLY A 209 -3.85 -15.13 -24.38
C GLY A 209 -4.20 -15.59 -25.78
N THR A 210 -4.15 -14.66 -26.70
CA THR A 210 -4.38 -14.91 -28.13
C THR A 210 -3.25 -14.26 -28.92
N VAL A 211 -2.70 -15.01 -29.87
CA VAL A 211 -1.65 -14.59 -30.79
C VAL A 211 -2.26 -14.33 -32.17
N TYR A 212 -1.94 -13.17 -32.72
CA TYR A 212 -2.41 -12.66 -34.01
C TYR A 212 -1.20 -12.50 -34.95
N PRO A 213 -0.85 -13.55 -35.71
CA PRO A 213 0.20 -13.45 -36.72
C PRO A 213 -0.28 -12.62 -37.92
N THR A 214 0.59 -11.76 -38.46
CA THR A 214 0.25 -10.95 -39.65
C THR A 214 0.03 -11.84 -40.86
N GLY A 215 -1.18 -11.76 -41.44
CA GLY A 215 -1.58 -12.59 -42.60
C GLY A 215 -2.00 -14.03 -42.24
N GLY A 216 -2.11 -14.37 -40.95
CA GLY A 216 -2.58 -15.66 -40.47
C GLY A 216 -3.92 -15.59 -39.74
N THR A 217 -4.38 -16.74 -39.23
CA THR A 217 -5.55 -16.85 -38.37
C THR A 217 -5.14 -16.67 -36.90
N PRO A 218 -5.91 -15.95 -36.07
CA PRO A 218 -5.66 -15.88 -34.64
C PRO A 218 -5.63 -17.26 -33.99
N THR A 219 -4.71 -17.47 -33.05
CA THR A 219 -4.56 -18.74 -32.32
C THR A 219 -4.51 -18.48 -30.82
N ASP A 220 -5.06 -19.39 -30.03
CA ASP A 220 -4.95 -19.31 -28.58
C ASP A 220 -3.50 -19.60 -28.15
N ALA A 221 -2.96 -18.76 -27.29
CA ALA A 221 -1.68 -19.02 -26.65
C ALA A 221 -1.83 -20.21 -25.68
N THR A 222 -0.75 -20.97 -25.48
CA THR A 222 -0.76 -22.07 -24.51
C THR A 222 -0.97 -21.49 -23.11
N PRO A 223 -2.01 -21.92 -22.37
CA PRO A 223 -2.21 -21.46 -21.00
C PRO A 223 -1.06 -21.88 -20.10
N VAL A 224 -0.60 -20.97 -19.25
CA VAL A 224 0.43 -21.24 -18.24
C VAL A 224 -0.20 -21.12 -16.86
N GLU A 225 -0.13 -22.19 -16.06
CA GLU A 225 -0.59 -22.20 -14.67
C GLU A 225 0.46 -22.88 -13.79
N PHE A 226 0.85 -22.21 -12.71
CA PHE A 226 1.75 -22.77 -11.70
C PHE A 226 1.54 -22.08 -10.35
N ASP A 227 1.97 -22.75 -9.28
CA ASP A 227 1.89 -22.20 -7.94
C ASP A 227 3.00 -21.17 -7.72
N LYS A 228 2.63 -19.97 -7.27
CA LYS A 228 3.58 -18.93 -6.86
C LYS A 228 3.13 -18.38 -5.52
N VAL A 229 3.90 -18.71 -4.48
CA VAL A 229 3.62 -18.33 -3.10
C VAL A 229 4.82 -17.63 -2.47
N GLN A 230 4.57 -16.66 -1.60
CA GLN A 230 5.61 -16.02 -0.79
C GLN A 230 5.14 -15.87 0.66
N SER A 231 5.99 -16.28 1.61
CA SER A 231 5.90 -15.82 2.98
C SER A 231 7.19 -15.12 3.40
N LYS A 232 7.07 -13.86 3.85
CA LYS A 232 8.22 -13.03 4.19
C LYS A 232 7.92 -12.15 5.40
N ILE A 233 8.91 -11.99 6.28
CA ILE A 233 8.90 -10.96 7.32
C ILE A 233 9.75 -9.79 6.82
N TYR A 234 9.27 -8.56 7.02
CA TYR A 234 9.96 -7.37 6.54
C TYR A 234 9.67 -6.14 7.41
N PHE A 235 10.59 -5.17 7.36
CA PHE A 235 10.35 -3.83 7.91
C PHE A 235 9.56 -3.03 6.89
N SER A 236 8.43 -2.48 7.30
CA SER A 236 7.56 -1.73 6.42
C SER A 236 8.12 -0.34 6.13
N ALA A 237 8.06 0.10 4.87
CA ALA A 237 8.34 1.49 4.55
C ALA A 237 7.31 2.41 5.23
N ILE A 238 7.69 3.66 5.45
CA ILE A 238 6.85 4.63 6.14
C ILE A 238 5.59 4.88 5.34
N GLN A 239 4.45 4.65 5.97
CA GLN A 239 3.19 5.20 5.51
C GLN A 239 3.03 6.60 6.08
N ALA A 240 2.90 7.58 5.19
CA ALA A 240 2.60 8.95 5.55
C ALA A 240 1.15 9.26 5.19
N GLN A 241 0.42 9.86 6.13
CA GLN A 241 -0.97 10.23 5.93
C GLN A 241 -1.24 11.67 6.37
N LEU A 242 -2.19 12.31 5.69
CA LEU A 242 -2.67 13.65 5.97
C LEU A 242 -4.19 13.68 5.90
N GLY A 243 -4.83 14.43 6.79
CA GLY A 243 -6.28 14.43 6.84
C GLY A 243 -6.92 15.42 7.80
N LEU A 244 -8.23 15.29 7.92
CA LEU A 244 -9.08 16.08 8.79
C LEU A 244 -9.78 15.17 9.79
N THR A 245 -9.96 15.67 11.01
CA THR A 245 -10.76 15.01 12.06
C THR A 245 -11.92 15.89 12.47
N VAL A 246 -13.08 15.27 12.63
CA VAL A 246 -14.28 15.84 13.23
C VAL A 246 -14.45 15.26 14.63
N HIS A 247 -14.68 16.12 15.60
CA HIS A 247 -14.80 15.77 17.01
C HIS A 247 -16.24 15.90 17.52
N PHE A 248 -16.62 14.99 18.41
CA PHE A 248 -17.97 14.88 18.97
C PHE A 248 -17.95 14.83 20.51
#